data_AF-K9X6H7-F1
#
_entry.id   AF-K9X6H7-F1
#
_cell.length_a   1.000
_cell.length_b   1.000
_cell.length_c   1.000
_cell.angle_alpha   90.00
_cell.angle_beta   90.00
_cell.angle_gamma   90.00
#
_symmetry.space_group_name_H-M   'P 1'
#
loop_
_entity.id
_entity.type
_entity.pdbx_description
1 polymer ?
#
loop_
_entity_poly.entity_id
_entity_poly.type
_entity_poly.pdbx_seq_one_letter_code
_entity_poly.pdbx_strand_id
1 'polypeptide(L)'
;MTEQHYRITLDEAIAHYQAGWITTTELLGFYFKIFPNFPVKSQKEICQELGIKKSAFYAAIIKLDSAGLLPDSYKRDIYENSERQVVKQLQLKLGGETEVVTTIGRIDLLTDTEIIEVKQISDWKAALGQVLTYSAFFPEHTKRIHLFGDCTPEKQEVICSTVSSFGVVATFEEVES
;
A
#
# COMPACT_ATOMS: atom_id res chain seq x y z
N MET A 1 19.13 6.96 34.41
CA MET A 1 18.21 5.84 34.10
C MET A 1 16.81 6.37 34.28
N THR A 2 16.11 6.72 33.20
CA THR A 2 14.72 7.19 33.25
C THR A 2 13.81 6.00 33.05
N GLU A 3 13.34 5.41 34.15
CA GLU A 3 12.28 4.40 34.15
C GLU A 3 10.95 5.03 33.70
N GLN A 4 10.61 4.86 32.42
CA GLN A 4 9.27 5.18 31.94
C GLN A 4 8.32 4.04 32.34
N HIS A 5 7.60 4.24 33.44
CA HIS A 5 6.54 3.37 33.95
C HIS A 5 5.32 3.40 33.00
N TYR A 6 5.24 2.48 32.04
CA TYR A 6 3.94 2.11 31.48
C TYR A 6 3.29 1.10 32.42
N ARG A 7 2.21 1.53 33.09
CA ARG A 7 1.49 0.74 34.13
C ARG A 7 0.75 -0.48 33.60
N ILE A 8 0.74 -0.70 32.28
CA ILE A 8 0.07 -1.83 31.65
C ILE A 8 1.02 -2.53 30.68
N THR A 9 1.03 -3.86 30.72
CA THR A 9 1.73 -4.73 29.78
C THR A 9 0.98 -4.82 28.44
N LEU A 10 1.63 -5.37 27.41
CA LEU A 10 0.94 -5.62 26.13
C LEU A 10 -0.24 -6.57 26.30
N ASP A 11 -0.09 -7.63 27.09
CA ASP A 11 -1.14 -8.62 27.35
C ASP A 11 -2.35 -7.98 28.05
N GLU A 12 -2.11 -7.09 29.01
CA GLU A 12 -3.17 -6.33 29.67
C GLU A 12 -3.88 -5.38 28.71
N ALA A 13 -3.14 -4.72 27.81
CA ALA A 13 -3.74 -3.88 26.77
C ALA A 13 -4.61 -4.71 25.80
N ILE A 14 -4.15 -5.90 25.39
CA ILE A 14 -4.92 -6.82 24.56
C ILE A 14 -6.19 -7.27 25.30
N ALA A 15 -6.09 -7.61 26.59
CA ALA A 15 -7.25 -7.99 27.40
C ALA A 15 -8.28 -6.85 27.52
N HIS A 16 -7.83 -5.61 27.74
CA HIS A 16 -8.70 -4.43 27.76
C HIS A 16 -9.39 -4.20 26.41
N TYR A 17 -8.70 -4.42 25.30
CA TYR A 17 -9.30 -4.33 23.97
C TYR A 17 -10.37 -5.41 23.76
N GLN A 18 -10.09 -6.65 24.13
CA GLN A 18 -11.05 -7.76 24.05
C GLN A 18 -12.29 -7.53 24.92
N ALA A 19 -12.13 -6.87 26.07
CA ALA A 19 -13.22 -6.45 26.95
C ALA A 19 -13.99 -5.21 26.44
N GLY A 20 -13.52 -4.58 25.36
CA GLY A 20 -14.13 -3.37 24.79
C GLY A 20 -13.84 -2.09 25.58
N TRP A 21 -12.85 -2.10 26.48
CA TRP A 21 -12.49 -0.94 27.31
C TRP A 21 -11.60 0.05 26.57
N ILE A 22 -10.83 -0.43 25.60
CA ILE A 22 -10.01 0.41 24.72
C ILE A 22 -10.29 0.09 23.26
N THR A 23 -10.10 1.07 22.41
CA THR A 23 -10.25 0.98 20.96
C THR A 23 -9.01 0.37 20.30
N THR A 24 -9.15 -0.04 19.04
CA THR A 24 -7.99 -0.47 18.22
C THR A 24 -6.92 0.61 18.10
N THR A 25 -7.32 1.89 18.04
CA THR A 25 -6.39 3.04 17.97
C THR A 25 -5.57 3.15 19.26
N GLU A 26 -6.20 3.01 20.42
CA GLU A 26 -5.50 3.03 21.71
C GLU A 26 -4.58 1.82 21.87
N LEU A 27 -5.05 0.62 21.51
CA LEU A 27 -4.23 -0.60 21.55
C LEU A 27 -2.97 -0.48 20.70
N LEU A 28 -3.09 -0.02 19.44
CA LEU A 28 -1.94 0.19 18.57
C LEU A 28 -1.03 1.32 19.07
N GLY A 29 -1.62 2.38 19.63
CA GLY A 29 -0.85 3.45 20.29
C GLY A 29 -0.01 2.91 21.45
N PHE A 30 -0.54 2.00 22.27
CA PHE A 30 0.23 1.30 23.30
C PHE A 30 1.31 0.41 22.71
N TYR A 31 0.98 -0.41 21.70
CA TYR A 31 1.93 -1.29 21.04
C TYR A 31 3.15 -0.52 20.51
N PHE A 32 2.94 0.57 19.77
CA PHE A 32 4.04 1.36 19.20
C PHE A 32 4.84 2.13 20.25
N LYS A 33 4.25 2.46 21.40
CA LYS A 33 4.99 3.03 22.54
C LYS A 33 5.91 2.01 23.21
N ILE A 34 5.49 0.76 23.30
CA ILE A 34 6.29 -0.33 23.88
C ILE A 34 7.39 -0.77 22.90
N PHE A 35 7.08 -0.82 21.61
CA PHE A 35 8.01 -1.26 20.55
C PHE A 35 8.29 -0.15 19.53
N PRO A 36 8.96 0.95 19.92
CA PRO A 36 9.17 2.09 19.02
C PRO A 36 10.14 1.78 17.86
N ASN A 37 11.09 0.83 18.04
CA ASN A 37 12.26 0.69 17.16
C ASN A 37 12.69 -0.75 16.82
N PHE A 38 11.96 -1.83 17.18
CA PHE A 38 12.56 -3.18 17.15
C PHE A 38 11.58 -4.36 17.00
N PRO A 39 11.93 -5.35 16.16
CA PRO A 39 12.00 -5.19 14.70
C PRO A 39 10.64 -4.71 14.13
N VAL A 40 10.64 -4.09 12.95
CA VAL A 40 9.40 -3.75 12.25
C VAL A 40 8.68 -5.05 11.90
N LYS A 41 7.69 -5.41 12.73
CA LYS A 41 6.80 -6.52 12.43
C LYS A 41 5.88 -6.09 11.30
N SER A 42 5.64 -6.98 10.34
CA SER A 42 4.69 -6.72 9.26
C SER A 42 3.30 -6.45 9.81
N GLN A 43 2.48 -5.73 9.05
CA GLN A 43 1.05 -5.53 9.36
C GLN A 43 0.35 -6.86 9.73
N LYS A 44 0.68 -7.95 9.03
CA LYS A 44 0.09 -9.28 9.26
C LYS A 44 0.46 -9.84 10.64
N GLU A 45 1.74 -9.77 11.01
CA GLU A 45 2.23 -10.24 12.30
C GLU A 45 1.60 -9.46 13.45
N ILE A 46 1.56 -8.12 13.34
CA ILE A 46 0.94 -7.26 14.35
C ILE A 46 -0.55 -7.57 14.50
N CYS A 47 -1.27 -7.72 13.38
CA CYS A 47 -2.70 -8.04 13.45
C CYS A 47 -2.99 -9.40 14.09
N GLN A 48 -2.13 -10.40 13.83
CA GLN A 48 -2.24 -11.72 14.45
C GLN A 48 -1.95 -11.66 15.96
N GLU A 49 -0.88 -10.98 16.36
CA GLU A 49 -0.48 -10.81 17.75
C GLU A 49 -1.53 -10.06 18.57
N LEU A 50 -2.07 -8.96 18.03
CA LEU A 50 -3.06 -8.13 18.70
C LEU A 50 -4.50 -8.65 18.59
N GLY A 51 -4.74 -9.67 17.76
CA GLY A 51 -6.08 -10.18 17.51
C GLY A 51 -7.01 -9.18 16.81
N ILE A 52 -6.47 -8.33 15.93
CA ILE A 52 -7.24 -7.27 15.24
C ILE A 52 -7.36 -7.55 13.73
N LYS A 53 -8.43 -7.02 13.13
CA LYS A 53 -8.66 -7.11 11.68
C LYS A 53 -7.78 -6.13 10.92
N LYS A 54 -7.35 -6.51 9.70
CA LYS A 54 -6.57 -5.65 8.78
C LYS A 54 -7.21 -4.28 8.55
N SER A 55 -8.54 -4.22 8.35
CA SER A 55 -9.26 -2.96 8.16
C SER A 55 -9.21 -2.05 9.40
N ALA A 56 -9.28 -2.62 10.59
CA ALA A 56 -9.20 -1.88 11.85
C ALA A 56 -7.78 -1.35 12.10
N PHE A 57 -6.75 -2.11 11.71
CA PHE A 57 -5.36 -1.68 11.74
C PHE A 57 -5.15 -0.40 10.93
N TYR A 58 -5.49 -0.39 9.63
CA TYR A 58 -5.28 0.81 8.79
C TYR A 58 -6.10 2.02 9.26
N ALA A 59 -7.34 1.81 9.70
CA ALA A 59 -8.14 2.89 10.26
C ALA A 59 -7.50 3.52 11.51
N ALA A 60 -6.87 2.71 12.35
CA ALA A 60 -6.14 3.18 13.53
C ALA A 60 -4.82 3.86 13.17
N ILE A 61 -4.07 3.33 12.21
CA ILE A 61 -2.84 3.92 11.69
C ILE A 61 -3.07 5.36 11.21
N ILE A 62 -4.10 5.59 10.38
CA ILE A 62 -4.44 6.93 9.87
C ILE A 62 -4.67 7.91 11.02
N LYS A 63 -5.39 7.48 12.07
CA LYS A 63 -5.67 8.31 13.25
C LYS A 63 -4.41 8.61 14.06
N LEU A 64 -3.55 7.61 14.26
CA LEU A 64 -2.29 7.76 14.98
C LEU A 64 -1.33 8.69 14.24
N ASP A 65 -1.25 8.57 12.92
CA ASP A 65 -0.41 9.44 12.09
C ASP A 65 -0.92 10.89 12.10
N SER A 66 -2.23 11.07 11.93
CA SER A 66 -2.88 12.40 12.03
C SER A 66 -2.66 13.07 13.39
N ALA A 67 -2.46 12.26 14.44
CA ALA A 67 -2.15 12.72 15.79
C ALA A 67 -0.64 12.88 16.07
N GLY A 68 0.23 12.55 15.11
CA GLY A 68 1.70 12.58 15.29
C GLY A 68 2.24 11.50 16.23
N LEU A 69 1.48 10.42 16.44
CA LEU A 69 1.79 9.34 17.39
C LEU A 69 2.35 8.08 16.72
N LEU A 70 2.41 8.05 15.38
CA LEU A 70 2.98 6.93 14.63
C LEU A 70 4.52 7.06 14.56
N PRO A 71 5.30 6.04 14.94
CA PRO A 71 6.75 6.09 14.81
C PRO A 71 7.19 6.19 13.34
N ASP A 72 8.28 6.90 13.07
CA ASP A 72 8.76 7.13 11.70
C ASP A 72 9.19 5.85 10.96
N SER A 73 9.60 4.82 11.71
CA SER A 73 9.88 3.47 11.19
C SER A 73 8.63 2.82 10.58
N TYR A 74 7.46 3.04 11.18
CA TYR A 74 6.18 2.53 10.68
C TYR A 74 5.54 3.44 9.64
N LYS A 75 5.79 4.76 9.70
CA LYS A 75 5.40 5.67 8.61
C LYS A 75 6.00 5.21 7.29
N ARG A 76 7.29 4.84 7.27
CA ARG A 76 7.92 4.28 6.06
C ARG A 76 7.20 3.02 5.56
N ASP A 77 7.00 2.00 6.40
CA ASP A 77 6.31 0.77 5.96
C ASP A 77 4.86 0.97 5.48
N ILE A 78 4.13 1.95 6.05
CA ILE A 78 2.74 2.26 5.69
C ILE A 78 2.65 3.15 4.44
N TYR A 79 3.57 4.09 4.29
CA TYR A 79 3.53 5.14 3.27
C TYR A 79 4.55 4.98 2.15
N GLU A 80 5.47 4.02 2.21
CA GLU A 80 6.48 3.86 1.17
C GLU A 80 5.88 3.40 -0.16
N ASN A 81 4.70 2.78 -0.20
CA ASN A 81 4.21 2.17 -1.44
C ASN A 81 2.70 1.88 -1.42
N SER A 82 1.84 2.84 -1.05
CA SER A 82 0.40 2.63 -1.32
C SER A 82 0.13 2.92 -2.79
N GLU A 83 -0.58 2.02 -3.48
CA GLU A 83 -0.99 2.18 -4.89
C GLU A 83 -1.52 3.58 -5.18
N ARG A 84 -2.33 4.13 -4.27
CA ARG A 84 -2.87 5.48 -4.34
C ARG A 84 -1.81 6.59 -4.36
N GLN A 85 -0.72 6.47 -3.60
CA GLN A 85 0.37 7.44 -3.65
C GLN A 85 1.13 7.36 -4.96
N VAL A 86 1.43 6.15 -5.42
CA VAL A 86 2.10 5.93 -6.71
C VAL A 86 1.28 6.51 -7.86
N VAL A 87 -0.03 6.23 -7.88
CA VAL A 87 -0.99 6.85 -8.81
C VAL A 87 -0.95 8.38 -8.75
N LYS A 88 -0.97 8.95 -7.53
CA LYS A 88 -0.90 10.41 -7.36
C LYS A 88 0.41 10.99 -7.88
N GLN A 89 1.55 10.33 -7.66
CA GLN A 89 2.84 10.78 -8.16
C GLN A 89 2.92 10.70 -9.68
N LEU A 90 2.42 9.62 -10.28
CA LEU A 90 2.32 9.49 -11.73
C LEU A 90 1.41 10.57 -12.32
N GLN A 91 0.25 10.84 -11.70
CA GLN A 91 -0.66 11.89 -12.13
C GLN A 91 0.02 13.27 -12.12
N LEU A 92 0.78 13.58 -11.07
CA LEU A 92 1.52 14.84 -11.00
C LEU A 92 2.59 14.95 -12.10
N LYS A 93 3.21 13.84 -12.49
CA LYS A 93 4.26 13.79 -13.52
C LYS A 93 3.70 13.80 -14.95
N LEU A 94 2.61 13.08 -15.20
CA LEU A 94 2.07 12.81 -16.53
C LEU A 94 0.81 13.62 -16.86
N GLY A 95 0.17 14.22 -15.85
CA GLY A 95 -1.19 14.74 -15.96
C GLY A 95 -2.23 13.63 -15.95
N GLY A 96 -3.43 13.93 -16.45
CA GLY A 96 -4.51 12.96 -16.59
C GLY A 96 -5.49 12.88 -15.41
N GLU A 97 -6.52 12.07 -15.62
CA GLU A 97 -7.60 11.81 -14.67
C GLU A 97 -7.34 10.50 -13.92
N THR A 98 -7.49 10.53 -12.60
CA THR A 98 -7.38 9.33 -11.77
C THR A 98 -8.76 8.73 -11.52
N GLU A 99 -8.78 7.42 -11.24
CA GLU A 99 -9.98 6.75 -10.74
C GLU A 99 -11.19 6.83 -11.69
N VAL A 100 -10.91 6.78 -13.00
CA VAL A 100 -11.89 6.97 -14.07
C VAL A 100 -12.86 5.80 -14.11
N VAL A 101 -14.15 6.09 -13.89
CA VAL A 101 -15.20 5.07 -13.85
C VAL A 101 -15.54 4.59 -15.25
N THR A 102 -15.51 3.27 -15.43
CA THR A 102 -16.04 2.58 -16.61
C THR A 102 -17.18 1.65 -16.19
N THR A 103 -17.85 1.03 -17.15
CA THR A 103 -18.91 0.04 -16.86
C THR A 103 -18.38 -1.25 -16.24
N ILE A 104 -17.07 -1.49 -16.26
CA ILE A 104 -16.43 -2.76 -15.84
C ILE A 104 -15.41 -2.59 -14.70
N GLY A 105 -15.21 -1.38 -14.20
CA GLY A 105 -14.20 -1.09 -13.19
C GLY A 105 -13.75 0.36 -13.20
N ARG A 106 -12.64 0.64 -12.53
CA ARG A 106 -12.04 1.98 -12.45
C ARG A 106 -10.59 1.89 -12.93
N ILE A 107 -10.23 2.79 -13.84
CA ILE A 107 -8.86 2.95 -14.32
C ILE A 107 -8.11 3.79 -13.28
N ASP A 108 -6.93 3.34 -12.87
CA ASP A 108 -6.14 4.07 -11.88
C ASP A 108 -5.71 5.45 -12.38
N LEU A 109 -5.14 5.52 -13.59
CA LEU A 109 -4.76 6.76 -14.25
C LEU A 109 -4.99 6.68 -15.77
N LEU A 110 -5.73 7.66 -16.30
CA LEU A 110 -5.98 7.86 -17.72
C LEU A 110 -5.37 9.18 -18.15
N THR A 111 -4.41 9.14 -19.07
CA THR A 111 -3.85 10.33 -19.72
C THR A 111 -4.45 10.50 -21.11
N ASP A 112 -4.04 11.53 -21.84
CA ASP A 112 -4.48 11.74 -23.23
C ASP A 112 -4.05 10.61 -24.19
N THR A 113 -3.08 9.79 -23.79
CA THR A 113 -2.45 8.79 -24.66
C THR A 113 -2.25 7.41 -24.01
N GLU A 114 -2.42 7.28 -22.70
CA GLU A 114 -2.14 6.05 -21.95
C GLU A 114 -3.29 5.67 -21.02
N ILE A 115 -3.53 4.36 -20.90
CA ILE A 115 -4.26 3.74 -19.80
C ILE A 115 -3.20 3.10 -18.89
N ILE A 116 -3.15 3.54 -17.64
CA ILE A 116 -2.12 3.13 -16.69
C ILE A 116 -2.79 2.44 -15.50
N GLU A 117 -2.48 1.16 -15.31
CA GLU A 117 -2.87 0.38 -14.12
C GLU A 117 -1.68 0.25 -13.19
N VAL A 118 -1.85 0.59 -11.91
CA VAL A 118 -0.80 0.62 -10.92
C VAL A 118 -0.99 -0.52 -9.93
N LYS A 119 0.03 -1.36 -9.73
CA LYS A 119 -0.06 -2.48 -8.77
C LYS A 119 1.26 -2.74 -8.06
N GLN A 120 1.15 -3.35 -6.88
CA GLN A 120 2.29 -4.06 -6.31
C GLN A 120 2.78 -5.11 -7.29
N ILE A 121 4.10 -5.31 -7.33
CA ILE A 121 4.70 -6.23 -8.29
C ILE A 121 4.28 -7.68 -8.08
N SER A 122 3.82 -8.07 -6.89
CA SER A 122 3.20 -9.39 -6.67
C SER A 122 1.95 -9.61 -7.52
N ASP A 123 1.24 -8.54 -7.87
CA ASP A 123 -0.06 -8.54 -8.51
C ASP A 123 -0.02 -8.09 -9.98
N TRP A 124 1.15 -8.11 -10.62
CA TRP A 124 1.34 -7.66 -12.00
C TRP A 124 0.43 -8.35 -13.03
N LYS A 125 0.03 -9.61 -12.78
CA LYS A 125 -0.90 -10.34 -13.65
C LYS A 125 -2.32 -9.78 -13.57
N ALA A 126 -2.74 -9.31 -12.39
CA ALA A 126 -4.01 -8.63 -12.22
C ALA A 126 -3.98 -7.30 -12.99
N ALA A 127 -2.89 -6.54 -12.85
CA ALA A 127 -2.70 -5.29 -13.60
C ALA A 127 -2.82 -5.50 -15.12
N LEU A 128 -2.17 -6.54 -15.65
CA LEU A 128 -2.26 -6.90 -17.06
C LEU A 128 -3.71 -7.20 -17.49
N GLY A 129 -4.44 -8.01 -16.72
CA GLY A 129 -5.83 -8.33 -17.03
C GLY A 129 -6.72 -7.09 -17.03
N GLN A 130 -6.56 -6.22 -16.03
CA GLN A 130 -7.35 -5.00 -15.90
C GLN A 130 -7.09 -4.03 -17.06
N VAL A 131 -5.82 -3.71 -17.37
CA VAL A 131 -5.48 -2.77 -18.45
C VAL A 131 -5.96 -3.27 -19.81
N LEU A 132 -5.90 -4.59 -20.06
CA LEU A 132 -6.44 -5.19 -21.28
C LEU A 132 -7.96 -5.01 -21.38
N THR A 133 -8.67 -5.19 -20.27
CA THR A 133 -10.13 -5.03 -20.26
C THR A 133 -10.54 -3.57 -20.45
N TYR A 134 -9.83 -2.63 -19.82
CA TYR A 134 -10.08 -1.19 -19.99
C TYR A 134 -9.75 -0.69 -21.39
N SER A 135 -8.80 -1.31 -22.09
CA SER A 135 -8.44 -0.92 -23.45
C SER A 135 -9.57 -1.04 -24.47
N ALA A 136 -10.63 -1.80 -24.17
CA ALA A 136 -11.84 -1.84 -24.99
C ALA A 136 -12.57 -0.49 -25.08
N PHE A 137 -12.40 0.39 -24.07
CA PHE A 137 -13.02 1.72 -24.01
C PHE A 137 -12.12 2.80 -24.63
N PHE A 138 -10.81 2.56 -24.68
CA PHE A 138 -9.79 3.48 -25.18
C PHE A 138 -8.82 2.75 -26.11
N PRO A 139 -9.27 2.31 -27.30
CA PRO A 139 -8.50 1.40 -28.16
C PRO A 139 -7.20 2.01 -28.70
N GLU A 140 -7.19 3.33 -28.90
CA GLU A 140 -6.04 4.08 -29.41
C GLU A 140 -4.99 4.39 -28.32
N HIS A 141 -5.31 4.14 -27.05
CA HIS A 141 -4.38 4.42 -25.97
C HIS A 141 -3.36 3.29 -25.80
N THR A 142 -2.15 3.70 -25.45
CA THR A 142 -1.09 2.77 -25.04
C THR A 142 -1.47 2.15 -23.71
N LYS A 143 -1.30 0.84 -23.61
CA LYS A 143 -1.60 0.07 -22.40
C LYS A 143 -0.33 0.02 -21.56
N ARG A 144 -0.41 0.44 -20.32
CA ARG A 144 0.74 0.43 -19.41
C ARG A 144 0.35 -0.16 -18.08
N ILE A 145 1.24 -1.01 -17.55
CA ILE A 145 1.23 -1.34 -16.13
C ILE A 145 2.41 -0.64 -15.46
N HIS A 146 2.17 -0.04 -14.31
CA HIS A 146 3.21 0.54 -13.46
C HIS A 146 3.30 -0.26 -12.17
N LEU A 147 4.47 -0.84 -11.91
CA LEU A 147 4.67 -1.79 -10.84
C LEU A 147 5.59 -1.21 -9.77
N PHE A 148 5.23 -1.40 -8.51
CA PHE A 148 6.00 -0.92 -7.37
C PHE A 148 6.28 -2.04 -6.35
N GLY A 149 7.27 -1.81 -5.49
CA GLY A 149 7.81 -2.78 -4.53
C GLY A 149 8.99 -3.60 -5.08
N ASP A 150 9.58 -4.43 -4.21
CA ASP A 150 10.84 -5.11 -4.48
C ASP A 150 10.79 -6.10 -5.66
N CYS A 151 11.73 -5.94 -6.59
CA CYS A 151 11.90 -6.82 -7.74
C CYS A 151 13.36 -7.07 -8.07
N THR A 152 13.70 -8.30 -8.44
CA THR A 152 15.00 -8.58 -9.05
C THR A 152 14.97 -8.22 -10.55
N PRO A 153 16.11 -7.82 -11.14
CA PRO A 153 16.19 -7.51 -12.58
C PRO A 153 15.69 -8.65 -13.48
N GLU A 154 15.96 -9.91 -13.12
CA GLU A 154 15.52 -11.08 -13.91
C GLU A 154 13.99 -11.19 -13.92
N LYS A 155 13.35 -10.89 -12.79
CA LYS A 155 11.88 -10.89 -12.71
C LYS A 155 11.29 -9.71 -13.49
N GLN A 156 11.93 -8.54 -13.49
CA GLN A 156 11.51 -7.42 -14.34
C GLN A 156 11.56 -7.80 -15.82
N GLU A 157 12.63 -8.45 -16.28
CA GLU A 157 12.78 -8.89 -17.67
C GLU A 157 11.69 -9.89 -18.09
N VAL A 158 11.39 -10.87 -17.23
CA VAL A 158 10.29 -11.83 -17.47
C VAL A 158 8.94 -11.12 -17.55
N ILE A 159 8.67 -10.15 -16.68
CA ILE A 159 7.43 -9.37 -16.72
C ILE A 159 7.36 -8.57 -18.03
N CYS A 160 8.39 -7.79 -18.34
CA CYS A 160 8.47 -6.96 -19.54
C CYS A 160 8.25 -7.77 -20.81
N SER A 161 8.98 -8.88 -20.98
CA SER A 161 8.84 -9.77 -22.14
C SER A 161 7.44 -10.38 -22.24
N THR A 162 6.86 -10.79 -21.11
CA THR A 162 5.50 -11.35 -21.08
C THR A 162 4.46 -10.31 -21.47
N VAL A 163 4.46 -9.13 -20.85
CA VAL A 163 3.41 -8.11 -21.12
C VAL A 163 3.55 -7.50 -22.51
N SER A 164 4.76 -7.42 -23.05
CA SER A 164 5.01 -6.94 -24.42
C SER A 164 4.32 -7.81 -25.46
N SER A 165 4.18 -9.12 -25.21
CA SER A 165 3.44 -10.03 -26.10
C SER A 165 1.94 -9.70 -26.22
N PHE A 166 1.41 -8.90 -25.29
CA PHE A 166 0.03 -8.38 -25.29
C PHE A 166 -0.06 -6.92 -25.74
N GLY A 167 1.03 -6.33 -26.23
CA GLY A 167 1.08 -4.91 -26.61
C GLY A 167 0.96 -3.97 -25.39
N VAL A 168 1.43 -4.41 -24.22
CA VAL A 168 1.41 -3.66 -22.97
C VAL A 168 2.84 -3.31 -22.56
N VAL A 169 3.05 -2.08 -22.11
CA VAL A 169 4.33 -1.60 -21.58
C VAL A 169 4.36 -1.82 -20.07
N ALA A 170 5.43 -2.41 -19.54
CA ALA A 170 5.70 -2.42 -18.11
C ALA A 170 6.70 -1.32 -17.74
N THR A 171 6.43 -0.64 -16.64
CA THR A 171 7.33 0.33 -16.01
C THR A 171 7.40 0.03 -14.52
N PHE A 172 8.50 0.41 -13.87
CA PHE A 172 8.73 0.15 -12.46
C PHE A 172 9.01 1.45 -11.72
N GLU A 173 8.62 1.53 -10.45
CA GLU A 173 8.97 2.66 -9.61
C GLU A 173 10.48 2.62 -9.32
N GLU A 174 11.18 3.72 -9.64
CA GLU A 174 12.60 3.85 -9.32
C GLU A 174 12.71 4.00 -7.81
N VAL A 175 13.31 3.01 -7.14
CA VAL A 175 13.71 3.16 -5.74
C VAL A 175 14.84 4.17 -5.73
N GLU A 176 14.57 5.41 -5.30
CA GLU A 176 15.64 6.35 -4.98
C GLU A 176 16.50 5.71 -3.87
N SER A 177 17.70 5.30 -4.26
CA SER A 177 18.72 4.70 -3.40
C SER A 177 19.37 5.70 -2.46
#